data_AF-A0A956IRV9-F1
#
_entry.id   AF-A0A956IRV9-F1
#
_cell.length_a   1.000
_cell.length_b   1.000
_cell.length_c   1.000
_cell.angle_alpha   90.00
_cell.angle_beta   90.00
_cell.angle_gamma   90.00
#
_symmetry.space_group_name_H-M   'P 1'
#
loop_
_entity.id
_entity.type
_entity.pdbx_description
1 polymer ?
#
loop_
_entity_poly.entity_id
_entity_poly.type
_entity_poly.pdbx_seq_one_letter_code
_entity_poly.pdbx_strand_id
1 'polypeptide(L)'
;MTPQFAAELLGTLKEKALGLDELHERTRLSGSTWSCDQLELFLLCAEGVERDDAGRFRAGGDTALDELQAAIIAAVRSFAGRPVPAAQVRSRLPNHFVTTDEQVLAVARRTAGLEVFGPKLIRIAQ
;
A
#
# COMPACT_ATOMS: atom_id res chain seq x y z
N MET A 1 10.09 -8.22 -21.66
CA MET A 1 9.04 -7.42 -21.00
C MET A 1 9.44 -5.95 -21.03
N THR A 2 8.52 -5.06 -21.40
CA THR A 2 8.77 -3.60 -21.38
C THR A 2 8.33 -3.03 -20.03
N PRO A 3 8.88 -1.89 -19.58
CA PRO A 3 8.48 -1.26 -18.31
C PRO A 3 6.99 -0.98 -18.19
N GLN A 4 6.31 -0.71 -19.31
CA GLN A 4 4.87 -0.49 -19.35
C GLN A 4 4.09 -1.76 -18.98
N PHE A 5 4.47 -2.93 -19.53
CA PHE A 5 3.83 -4.19 -19.18
C PHE A 5 4.09 -4.59 -17.72
N ALA A 6 5.26 -4.25 -17.16
CA ALA A 6 5.53 -4.43 -15.74
C ALA A 6 4.52 -3.67 -14.89
N ALA A 7 4.28 -2.40 -15.22
CA ALA A 7 3.36 -1.54 -14.49
C ALA A 7 1.90 -2.02 -14.58
N GLU A 8 1.47 -2.46 -15.76
CA GLU A 8 0.12 -3.03 -15.97
C GLU A 8 -0.08 -4.34 -15.20
N LEU A 9 0.93 -5.21 -15.19
CA LEU A 9 0.91 -6.46 -14.42
C LEU A 9 0.80 -6.19 -12.92
N LEU A 10 1.65 -5.29 -12.38
CA LEU A 10 1.61 -4.89 -10.99
C LEU A 10 0.29 -4.18 -10.63
N GLY A 11 -0.28 -3.40 -11.55
CA GLY A 11 -1.61 -2.81 -11.39
C GLY A 11 -2.70 -3.85 -11.23
N THR A 12 -2.68 -4.89 -12.06
CA THR A 12 -3.65 -6.01 -11.97
C THR A 12 -3.52 -6.74 -10.62
N LEU A 13 -2.29 -6.94 -10.16
CA LEU A 13 -2.00 -7.59 -8.89
C LEU A 13 -2.41 -6.78 -7.66
N LYS A 14 -2.65 -5.46 -7.79
CA LYS A 14 -3.24 -4.62 -6.74
C LYS A 14 -4.73 -4.88 -6.55
N GLU A 15 -5.43 -5.22 -7.63
CA GLU A 15 -6.86 -5.45 -7.61
C GLU A 15 -7.21 -6.89 -7.20
N LYS A 16 -6.40 -7.86 -7.64
CA LYS A 16 -6.70 -9.27 -7.44
C LYS A 16 -5.42 -10.10 -7.31
N ALA A 17 -5.42 -11.03 -6.34
CA ALA A 17 -4.40 -12.05 -6.23
C ALA A 17 -4.54 -13.08 -7.36
N LEU A 18 -3.45 -13.36 -8.09
CA LEU A 18 -3.44 -14.22 -9.27
C LEU A 18 -2.36 -15.30 -9.17
N GLY A 19 -2.65 -16.50 -9.69
CA GLY A 19 -1.66 -17.58 -9.76
C GLY A 19 -0.61 -17.34 -10.85
N LEU A 20 0.56 -17.97 -10.72
CA LEU A 20 1.68 -17.83 -11.67
C LEU A 20 1.26 -18.17 -13.11
N ASP A 21 0.53 -19.26 -13.31
CA ASP A 21 0.08 -19.70 -14.64
C ASP A 21 -0.86 -18.69 -15.30
N GLU A 22 -1.78 -18.09 -14.52
CA GLU A 22 -2.69 -17.05 -15.03
C GLU A 22 -1.92 -15.79 -15.42
N LEU A 23 -0.90 -15.41 -14.63
CA LEU A 23 -0.03 -14.28 -14.94
C LEU A 23 0.82 -14.55 -16.18
N HIS A 24 1.34 -15.78 -16.32
CA HIS A 24 2.15 -16.16 -17.48
C HIS A 24 1.32 -16.10 -18.77
N GLU A 25 0.12 -16.68 -18.77
CA GLU A 25 -0.75 -16.62 -19.95
C GLU A 25 -1.14 -15.19 -20.32
N ARG A 26 -1.45 -14.33 -19.33
CA ARG A 26 -1.73 -12.90 -19.58
C ARG A 26 -0.54 -12.18 -20.20
N THR A 27 0.65 -12.36 -19.63
CA THR A 27 1.86 -11.71 -20.16
C THR A 27 2.19 -12.20 -21.56
N ARG A 28 1.95 -13.49 -21.86
CA ARG A 28 2.10 -14.07 -23.20
C ARG A 28 1.11 -13.47 -24.20
N LEU A 29 -0.16 -13.33 -23.83
CA LEU A 29 -1.19 -12.70 -24.67
C LEU A 29 -0.88 -11.21 -24.97
N SER A 30 -0.24 -10.52 -24.03
CA SER A 30 0.26 -9.16 -24.22
C SER A 30 1.57 -9.09 -25.04
N GLY A 31 2.07 -10.22 -25.55
CA GLY A 31 3.25 -10.29 -26.43
C GLY A 31 4.59 -10.45 -25.70
N SER A 32 4.59 -10.81 -24.41
CA SER A 32 5.82 -11.13 -23.68
C SER A 32 6.41 -12.46 -24.12
N THR A 33 7.74 -12.53 -24.19
CA THR A 33 8.52 -13.74 -24.47
C THR A 33 9.10 -14.39 -23.21
N TRP A 34 8.71 -13.91 -22.03
CA TRP A 34 9.23 -14.42 -20.75
C TRP A 34 8.74 -15.84 -20.45
N SER A 35 9.62 -16.67 -19.91
CA SER A 35 9.25 -17.95 -19.33
C SER A 35 8.51 -17.78 -18.00
N CYS A 36 7.84 -18.83 -17.53
CA CYS A 36 7.23 -18.85 -16.18
C CYS A 36 8.27 -18.49 -15.11
N ASP A 37 9.46 -19.10 -15.16
CA ASP A 37 10.52 -18.87 -14.17
C ASP A 37 11.03 -17.42 -14.16
N GLN A 38 11.12 -16.78 -15.34
CA GLN A 38 11.51 -15.37 -15.44
C GLN A 38 10.45 -14.45 -14.85
N LEU A 39 9.17 -14.76 -15.08
CA LEU A 39 8.06 -14.04 -14.50
C LEU A 39 8.00 -14.22 -12.98
N GLU A 40 8.18 -15.45 -12.50
CA GLU A 40 8.22 -15.75 -11.07
C GLU A 40 9.36 -15.01 -10.38
N LEU A 41 10.58 -15.07 -10.93
CA LEU A 41 11.72 -14.35 -10.39
C LEU A 41 11.47 -12.84 -10.35
N PHE A 42 10.89 -12.27 -11.40
CA PHE A 42 10.51 -10.86 -11.42
C PHE A 42 9.53 -10.52 -10.29
N LEU A 43 8.49 -11.32 -10.10
CA LEU A 43 7.48 -11.10 -9.06
C LEU A 43 8.06 -11.25 -7.65
N LEU A 44 8.95 -12.22 -7.43
CA LEU A 44 9.64 -12.40 -6.15
C LEU A 44 10.61 -11.26 -5.81
N CYS A 45 11.15 -10.58 -6.83
CA CYS A 45 12.03 -9.43 -6.66
C CYS A 45 11.29 -8.08 -6.70
N ALA A 46 10.01 -8.07 -7.05
CA ALA A 46 9.23 -6.84 -7.16
C ALA A 46 8.85 -6.33 -5.77
N GLU A 47 9.17 -5.06 -5.50
CA GLU A 47 8.82 -4.41 -4.23
C GLU A 47 7.30 -4.37 -4.04
N GLY A 48 6.83 -4.77 -2.85
CA GLY A 48 5.40 -4.82 -2.53
C GLY A 48 4.64 -5.96 -3.19
N VAL A 49 5.32 -6.92 -3.81
CA VAL A 49 4.69 -8.17 -4.28
C VAL A 49 4.88 -9.25 -3.23
N GLU A 50 3.78 -9.87 -2.83
CA GLU A 50 3.76 -10.98 -1.88
C GLU A 50 3.18 -12.22 -2.55
N ARG A 51 3.70 -13.38 -2.13
CA ARG A 51 3.19 -14.70 -2.52
C ARG A 51 2.49 -15.32 -1.31
N ASP A 52 1.23 -15.73 -1.48
CA ASP A 52 0.48 -16.43 -0.44
C ASP A 52 0.86 -17.94 -0.38
N ASP A 53 0.39 -18.62 0.67
CA ASP A 53 0.63 -20.06 0.88
C ASP A 53 0.02 -20.94 -0.25
N ALA A 54 -0.94 -20.40 -1.00
CA ALA A 54 -1.56 -21.05 -2.15
C ALA A 54 -0.81 -20.79 -3.47
N GLY A 55 0.31 -20.05 -3.43
CA GLY A 55 1.14 -19.74 -4.59
C GLY A 55 0.60 -18.64 -5.49
N ARG A 56 -0.31 -17.80 -5.00
CA ARG A 56 -0.82 -16.62 -5.73
C ARG A 56 -0.02 -15.39 -5.33
N PHE A 57 0.18 -14.53 -6.32
CA PHE A 57 0.84 -13.25 -6.16
C PHE A 57 -0.20 -12.16 -5.97
N ARG A 58 0.11 -11.22 -5.08
CA ARG A 58 -0.61 -9.94 -4.95
C ARG A 58 0.41 -8.82 -4.90
N ALA A 59 0.09 -7.67 -5.46
CA ALA A 59 0.89 -6.45 -5.35
C ALA A 59 0.19 -5.55 -4.34
N GLY A 60 0.56 -5.66 -3.08
CA GLY A 60 0.09 -4.78 -2.03
C GLY A 60 1.21 -3.82 -1.69
N GLY A 61 1.05 -2.54 -2.03
CA GLY A 61 1.86 -1.50 -1.38
C GLY A 61 1.71 -1.71 0.12
N ASP A 62 2.83 -2.02 0.77
CA ASP A 62 3.03 -2.20 2.21
C ASP A 62 1.70 -2.23 2.98
N THR A 63 0.95 -3.34 2.91
CA THR A 63 -0.49 -3.35 3.28
C THR A 63 -0.73 -2.84 4.70
N ALA A 64 0.22 -3.07 5.60
CA ALA A 64 0.21 -2.52 6.94
C ALA A 64 0.32 -0.97 6.98
N LEU A 65 1.13 -0.38 6.10
CA LEU A 65 1.27 1.07 5.95
C LEU A 65 0.01 1.69 5.33
N ASP A 66 -0.56 1.05 4.30
CA ASP A 66 -1.79 1.51 3.66
C ASP A 66 -3.00 1.42 4.61
N GLU A 67 -3.10 0.34 5.38
CA GLU A 67 -4.10 0.19 6.45
C GLU A 67 -3.89 1.23 7.56
N LEU A 68 -2.64 1.47 7.97
CA LEU A 68 -2.30 2.50 8.95
C LEU A 68 -2.67 3.90 8.43
N GLN A 69 -2.38 4.20 7.17
CA GLN A 69 -2.76 5.46 6.52
C GLN A 69 -4.28 5.65 6.53
N ALA A 70 -5.04 4.63 6.12
CA ALA A 70 -6.50 4.67 6.14
C ALA A 70 -7.05 4.87 7.56
N ALA A 71 -6.46 4.19 8.55
CA ALA A 71 -6.84 4.32 9.95
C ALA A 71 -6.54 5.72 10.50
N ILE A 72 -5.40 6.32 10.16
CA ILE A 72 -5.05 7.70 10.53
C ILE A 72 -6.05 8.69 9.94
N ILE A 73 -6.42 8.55 8.66
CA ILE A 73 -7.42 9.41 8.01
C ILE A 73 -8.77 9.30 8.73
N ALA A 74 -9.22 8.08 9.04
CA ALA A 74 -10.49 7.84 9.73
C ALA A 74 -10.47 8.45 11.15
N ALA A 75 -9.36 8.28 11.87
CA ALA A 75 -9.16 8.88 13.18
C ALA A 75 -9.26 10.41 13.12
N VAL A 76 -8.54 11.07 12.21
CA VAL A 76 -8.57 12.54 12.05
C VAL A 76 -9.98 13.02 11.64
N ARG A 77 -10.66 12.31 10.73
CA ARG A 77 -12.05 12.62 10.34
C ARG A 77 -13.01 12.56 11.53
N SER A 78 -12.79 11.65 12.48
CA SER A 78 -13.63 11.53 13.68
C SER A 78 -13.61 12.77 14.59
N PHE A 79 -12.60 13.63 14.46
CA PHE A 79 -12.50 14.90 15.20
C PHE A 79 -13.17 16.09 14.47
N ALA A 80 -14.05 15.82 13.50
CA ALA A 80 -14.88 16.82 12.82
C ALA A 80 -14.08 17.97 12.15
N GLY A 81 -12.93 17.64 11.55
CA GLY A 81 -12.11 18.61 10.79
C GLY A 81 -11.23 19.53 11.64
N ARG A 82 -11.17 19.32 12.96
CA ARG A 82 -10.24 20.06 13.82
C ARG A 82 -8.81 19.53 13.66
N PRO A 83 -7.77 20.37 13.77
CA PRO A 83 -6.39 19.91 13.88
C PRO A 83 -6.19 19.08 15.16
N VAL A 84 -5.57 17.91 15.03
CA VAL A 84 -5.45 16.91 16.11
C VAL A 84 -3.97 16.58 16.38
N PRO A 85 -3.51 16.54 17.63
CA PRO A 85 -2.17 16.06 17.96
C PRO A 85 -1.97 14.58 17.61
N ALA A 86 -0.76 14.19 17.22
CA ALA A 86 -0.44 12.79 16.87
C ALA A 86 -0.77 11.80 18.01
N ALA A 87 -0.57 12.18 19.27
CA ALA A 87 -0.92 11.35 20.43
C ALA A 87 -2.42 11.03 20.52
N GLN A 88 -3.28 11.99 20.14
CA GLN A 88 -4.75 11.80 20.11
C GLN A 88 -5.20 11.00 18.89
N VAL A 89 -4.50 11.12 17.76
CA VAL A 89 -4.73 10.25 16.61
C VAL A 89 -4.36 8.81 16.98
N ARG A 90 -3.18 8.61 17.58
CA ARG A 90 -2.70 7.29 18.02
C ARG A 90 -3.64 6.62 19.01
N SER A 91 -4.19 7.36 19.98
CA SER A 91 -5.15 6.80 20.95
C SER A 91 -6.47 6.36 20.32
N ARG A 92 -6.75 6.80 19.09
CA ARG A 92 -7.95 6.42 18.32
C ARG A 92 -7.67 5.32 17.30
N LEU A 93 -6.41 4.97 17.05
CA LEU A 93 -6.06 3.88 16.16
C LEU A 93 -6.47 2.52 16.77
N PRO A 94 -6.83 1.53 15.94
CA PRO A 94 -7.03 0.16 16.40
C PRO A 94 -5.82 -0.39 17.17
N ASN A 95 -6.10 -1.18 18.22
CA ASN A 95 -5.08 -1.71 19.15
C ASN A 95 -4.02 -2.61 18.50
N HIS A 96 -4.25 -3.12 17.28
CA HIS A 96 -3.26 -3.94 16.56
C HIS A 96 -2.14 -3.09 15.95
N PHE A 97 -2.32 -1.77 15.81
CA PHE A 97 -1.27 -0.89 15.34
C PHE A 97 -0.33 -0.53 16.49
N VAL A 98 0.87 -1.12 16.48
CA VAL A 98 1.96 -0.75 17.38
C VAL A 98 2.77 0.37 16.74
N THR A 99 2.38 1.62 17.01
CA THR A 99 3.02 2.81 16.41
C THR A 99 3.40 3.86 17.45
N THR A 100 4.33 4.73 17.10
CA THR A 100 4.73 5.91 17.88
C THR A 100 4.12 7.18 17.30
N ASP A 101 4.09 8.26 18.10
CA ASP A 101 3.62 9.57 17.64
C ASP A 101 4.43 10.06 16.42
N GLU A 102 5.74 9.81 16.39
CA GLU A 102 6.60 10.18 15.26
C GLU A 102 6.31 9.35 14.00
N GLN A 103 5.98 8.05 14.16
CA GLN A 103 5.55 7.23 13.03
C GLN A 103 4.22 7.72 12.47
N VAL A 104 3.25 8.07 13.32
CA VAL A 104 1.97 8.65 12.89
C VAL A 104 2.19 9.95 12.12
N LEU A 105 3.08 10.83 12.58
CA LEU A 105 3.45 12.06 11.87
C LEU A 105 4.15 11.78 10.54
N ALA A 106 5.05 10.80 10.50
CA ALA A 106 5.77 10.43 9.28
C ALA A 106 4.81 9.90 8.20
N VAL A 107 3.84 9.07 8.59
CA VAL A 107 2.78 8.59 7.68
C VAL A 107 1.91 9.76 7.23
N ALA A 108 1.41 10.58 8.16
CA ALA A 108 0.56 11.72 7.83
C ALA A 108 1.20 12.73 6.87
N ARG A 109 2.53 12.92 6.89
CA ARG A 109 3.27 13.77 5.93
C ARG A 109 3.34 13.19 4.52
N ARG A 110 3.27 11.86 4.39
CA ARG A 110 3.36 11.14 3.12
C ARG A 110 1.98 10.81 2.54
N THR A 111 0.95 10.87 3.37
CA THR A 111 -0.44 10.61 2.99
C THR A 111 -1.05 11.80 2.24
N ALA A 112 -1.53 11.56 1.03
CA ALA A 112 -2.33 12.53 0.29
C ALA A 112 -3.63 12.88 1.04
N GLY A 113 -3.93 14.17 1.16
CA GLY A 113 -5.13 14.66 1.86
C GLY A 113 -4.96 14.87 3.37
N LEU A 114 -3.78 14.63 3.92
CA LEU A 114 -3.42 15.04 5.27
C LEU A 114 -2.32 16.11 5.23
N GLU A 115 -2.36 17.01 6.20
CA GLU A 115 -1.33 18.02 6.39
C GLU A 115 -0.88 18.01 7.85
N VAL A 116 0.43 18.03 8.05
CA VAL A 116 1.03 18.24 9.37
C VAL A 116 1.41 19.71 9.50
N PHE A 117 0.82 20.38 10.48
CA PHE A 117 0.94 21.83 10.69
C PHE A 117 1.39 22.16 12.13
N GLY A 118 2.09 23.30 12.26
CA GLY A 118 2.40 23.92 13.56
C GLY A 118 3.13 22.98 14.53
N PRO A 119 2.75 22.93 15.82
CA PRO A 119 3.38 22.09 16.83
C PRO A 119 2.93 20.62 16.71
N LYS A 120 3.18 20.00 15.55
CA LYS A 120 2.88 18.58 15.25
C LYS A 120 1.38 18.23 15.29
N LEU A 121 0.53 19.10 14.75
CA LEU A 121 -0.90 18.84 14.57
C LEU A 121 -1.17 18.26 13.18
N ILE A 122 -2.14 17.36 13.09
CA ILE A 122 -2.58 16.71 11.85
C ILE A 122 -3.98 17.21 11.52
N ARG A 123 -4.20 17.66 10.28
CA ARG A 123 -5.52 18.04 9.76
C ARG A 123 -5.74 17.43 8.38
N ILE A 124 -6.99 17.49 7.90
CA ILE A 124 -7.32 17.17 6.52
C ILE A 124 -6.91 18.37 5.66
N ALA A 125 -6.09 18.12 4.63
CA ALA A 125 -5.77 19.11 3.62
C ALA A 125 -7.01 19.36 2.77
N GLN A 126 -7.44 20.63 2.66
CA GLN A 126 -8.55 21.03 1.79
C GLN A 126 -8.14 21.08 0.33
#